data_AF-A0A183HSE6-F1
#
_entry.id   AF-A0A183HSE6-F1
#
_cell.length_a   1.000
_cell.length_b   1.000
_cell.length_c   1.000
_cell.angle_alpha   90.00
_cell.angle_beta   90.00
_cell.angle_gamma   90.00
#
_symmetry.space_group_name_H-M   'P 1'
#
loop_
_entity.id
_entity.type
_entity.pdbx_description
1 polymer ?
#
loop_
_entity_poly.entity_id
_entity_poly.type
_entity_poly.pdbx_seq_one_letter_code
_entity_poly.pdbx_strand_id
1 'polypeptide(L)' 'MQFCLELSEQKRVPLCLSFMVDILLERIEKKMEVKDSAAQAIQILQELKELDPIRKNYWDYNEKLVNNLIEAN' A
#
# COMPACT_ATOMS: atom_id res chain seq x y z
N MET A 1 25.35 2.20 -10.71
CA MET A 1 24.99 3.62 -10.56
C MET A 1 24.02 4.06 -11.65
N GLN A 2 24.28 3.73 -12.92
CA GLN A 2 23.38 3.96 -14.07
C GLN A 2 21.94 3.48 -13.82
N PHE A 3 21.77 2.25 -13.33
CA PHE A 3 20.47 1.69 -12.94
C PHE A 3 19.69 2.55 -11.92
N CYS A 4 20.38 3.15 -10.95
CA CYS A 4 19.72 3.98 -9.92
C CYS A 4 19.29 5.36 -10.46
N LEU A 5 20.03 5.90 -11.44
CA LEU A 5 19.69 7.16 -12.13
C LEU A 5 18.46 6.95 -13.02
N GLU A 6 18.42 5.88 -13.79
CA GLU A 6 17.27 5.51 -14.62
C GLU A 6 16.00 5.28 -13.78
N LEU A 7 16.14 4.66 -12.61
CA LEU A 7 15.04 4.48 -11.64
C LEU A 7 14.57 5.80 -10.97
N SER A 8 15.40 6.85 -10.99
CA SER A 8 15.02 8.17 -10.47
C SER A 8 14.22 9.01 -11.47
N GLU A 9 14.41 8.75 -12.77
CA GLU A 9 13.68 9.42 -13.85
C GLU A 9 12.29 8.81 -14.09
N GLN A 10 12.07 7.57 -13.65
CA GLN A 10 10.75 6.96 -13.63
C GLN A 10 9.90 7.61 -12.52
N LYS A 11 8.80 8.28 -12.90
CA LYS A 11 7.80 8.82 -11.95
C LYS A 11 7.42 7.70 -10.98
N ARG A 12 7.83 7.83 -9.72
CA ARG A 12 7.79 6.75 -8.72
C ARG A 12 6.40 6.54 -8.13
N VAL A 13 5.45 6.17 -8.99
CA VAL A 13 4.08 5.81 -8.62
C VAL A 13 4.06 4.78 -7.47
N PRO A 14 4.89 3.70 -7.46
CA PRO A 14 4.84 2.70 -6.39
C PRO A 14 5.21 3.24 -5.00
N LEU A 15 6.15 4.19 -4.89
CA LEU A 15 6.54 4.72 -3.59
C LEU A 15 5.48 5.68 -3.04
N CYS A 16 4.85 6.48 -3.91
CA CYS A 16 3.74 7.33 -3.51
C CYS A 16 2.54 6.48 -3.06
N LEU A 17 2.21 5.43 -3.82
CA LEU A 17 1.15 4.50 -3.47
C LEU A 17 1.44 3.75 -2.17
N SER A 18 2.68 3.29 -1.94
CA SER A 18 3.03 2.64 -0.67
C SER A 18 2.89 3.59 0.52
N PHE A 19 3.34 4.85 0.37
CA PHE A 19 3.18 5.87 1.41
C PHE A 19 1.70 6.18 1.69
N MET A 20 0.83 6.16 0.68
CA MET A 20 -0.61 6.30 0.88
C MET A 20 -1.19 5.12 1.66
N VAL A 21 -0.74 3.89 1.40
CA VAL A 21 -1.15 2.70 2.19
C VAL A 21 -0.74 2.87 3.65
N ASP A 22 0.47 3.35 3.94
CA ASP A 22 0.93 3.59 5.32
C ASP A 22 -0.01 4.56 6.07
N ILE A 23 -0.43 5.66 5.43
CA ILE A 23 -1.39 6.62 6.01
C ILE A 23 -2.76 5.96 6.24
N LEU A 24 -3.24 5.16 5.30
CA LEU A 24 -4.55 4.51 5.41
C LEU A 24 -4.56 3.47 6.52
N LEU A 25 -3.47 2.71 6.68
CA LEU A 25 -3.28 1.81 7.83
C LEU A 25 -3.32 2.56 9.15
N GLU A 26 -2.61 3.70 9.26
CA GLU A 26 -2.64 4.53 10.47
C GLU A 26 -4.06 5.04 10.78
N ARG A 27 -4.86 5.40 9.77
CA ARG A 27 -6.27 5.80 9.95
C ARG A 27 -7.13 4.65 10.47
N ILE A 28 -6.94 3.44 9.92
CA ILE A 28 -7.64 2.23 10.37
C ILE A 28 -7.30 1.91 11.82
N GLU A 29 -6.01 1.95 12.18
CA GLU A 29 -5.52 1.74 13.56
C GLU A 29 -6.11 2.77 14.54
N LYS A 30 -6.27 4.03 14.09
CA LYS A 30 -6.90 5.12 14.86
C LYS A 30 -8.44 5.09 14.83
N LYS A 31 -9.06 4.08 14.21
CA LYS A 31 -10.52 3.93 14.07
C LYS A 31 -11.19 5.10 13.34
N MET A 32 -10.47 5.75 12.43
CA MET A 32 -10.98 6.87 11.63
C MET A 32 -11.41 6.37 10.26
N GLU A 33 -12.71 6.49 9.95
CA GLU A 33 -13.26 6.15 8.62
C GLU A 33 -12.81 4.76 8.14
N VAL A 34 -12.90 3.76 9.03
CA VAL A 34 -12.29 2.43 8.86
C VAL A 34 -12.69 1.78 7.53
N LYS A 35 -13.97 1.82 7.16
CA LYS A 35 -14.48 1.19 5.93
C LYS A 35 -13.91 1.82 4.66
N ASP A 36 -13.91 3.15 4.60
CA ASP A 36 -13.44 3.88 3.41
C ASP A 36 -11.91 3.76 3.29
N SER A 37 -11.21 3.90 4.43
CA SER A 37 -9.75 3.76 4.48
C SER A 37 -9.31 2.34 4.09
N ALA A 38 -10.01 1.31 4.55
CA ALA A 38 -9.74 -0.08 4.20
C ALA A 38 -10.01 -0.37 2.71
N ALA A 39 -11.14 0.09 2.18
CA ALA A 39 -11.48 -0.10 0.76
C ALA A 39 -10.42 0.55 -0.14
N GLN A 40 -10.01 1.77 0.20
CA GLN A 40 -8.96 2.47 -0.55
C GLN A 40 -7.60 1.77 -0.41
N ALA A 41 -7.23 1.29 0.78
CA ALA A 41 -5.98 0.58 0.99
C ALA A 41 -5.90 -0.70 0.17
N ILE A 42 -6.97 -1.50 0.13
CA ILE A 42 -7.04 -2.73 -0.67
C ILE A 42 -6.90 -2.42 -2.16
N GLN A 43 -7.58 -1.38 -2.66
CA GLN A 43 -7.47 -0.99 -4.07
C GLN A 43 -6.02 -0.64 -4.44
N ILE A 44 -5.36 0.21 -3.63
CA ILE A 44 -3.97 0.61 -3.88
C ILE A 44 -3.01 -0.59 -3.78
N LEU A 45 -3.25 -1.51 -2.83
CA LEU A 45 -2.44 -2.71 -2.69
C LEU A 45 -2.52 -3.62 -3.91
N GLN A 46 -3.68 -3.74 -4.56
CA GLN A 46 -3.80 -4.46 -5.84
C GLN A 46 -3.00 -3.78 -6.95
N GLU A 47 -3.05 -2.45 -7.05
CA GLU A 47 -2.24 -1.70 -8.03
C GLU A 47 -0.73 -1.87 -7.78
N LEU A 48 -0.31 -1.87 -6.51
CA LEU A 48 1.10 -2.09 -6.12
C LEU A 48 1.62 -3.47 -6.49
N LYS A 49 0.79 -4.50 -6.51
CA LYS A 49 1.20 -5.86 -6.94
C LYS A 49 1.58 -5.91 -8.42
N GLU A 50 0.95 -5.08 -9.25
CA GLU A 50 1.23 -4.98 -10.68
C GLU A 50 2.39 -4.01 -10.96
N LEU A 51 2.42 -2.85 -10.28
CA LEU A 51 3.44 -1.81 -10.49
C LEU A 51 4.78 -2.13 -9.81
N ASP A 52 4.77 -2.97 -8.79
CA ASP A 52 5.95 -3.37 -8.04
C ASP A 52 5.91 -4.86 -7.66
N PRO A 53 6.10 -5.72 -8.68
CA PRO A 53 5.98 -7.17 -8.51
C PRO A 53 7.09 -7.75 -7.64
N ILE A 54 8.23 -7.06 -7.49
CA ILE A 54 9.33 -7.48 -6.60
C ILE A 54 8.84 -7.57 -5.16
N ARG A 55 7.95 -6.67 -4.74
CA ARG A 55 7.37 -6.63 -3.39
C ARG A 55 5.97 -7.26 -3.31
N LYS A 56 5.53 -8.05 -4.30
CA LYS A 56 4.19 -8.65 -4.33
C LYS A 56 3.79 -9.37 -3.02
N ASN A 57 4.66 -10.22 -2.47
CA ASN A 57 4.38 -10.93 -1.22
C ASN A 57 4.27 -9.99 -0.01
N TYR A 58 4.97 -8.86 -0.03
CA TYR A 58 4.85 -7.83 1.00
C TYR A 58 3.49 -7.11 0.87
N TRP A 59 3.01 -6.84 -0.34
CA TRP A 59 1.67 -6.29 -0.55
C TRP A 59 0.55 -7.29 -0.17
N ASP A 60 0.72 -8.57 -0.47
CA ASP A 60 -0.19 -9.63 -0.01
C ASP A 60 -0.27 -9.70 1.52
N TYR A 61 0.86 -9.51 2.21
CA TYR A 61 0.89 -9.41 3.67
C TYR A 61 0.12 -8.18 4.18
N ASN A 62 0.29 -7.02 3.54
CA ASN A 62 -0.41 -5.80 3.94
C ASN A 62 -1.93 -5.91 3.74
N GLU A 63 -2.41 -6.62 2.71
CA GLU A 63 -3.85 -6.90 2.58
C GLU A 63 -4.38 -7.74 3.74
N LYS A 64 -3.63 -8.76 4.16
CA LYS A 64 -4.00 -9.55 5.35
C LYS A 64 -4.01 -8.67 6.60
N LEU A 65 -3.05 -7.76 6.74
CA LEU A 65 -3.02 -6.81 7.85
C LEU A 65 -4.27 -5.92 7.86
N VAL A 66 -4.65 -5.35 6.73
CA VAL A 66 -5.88 -4.55 6.60
C VAL A 66 -7.10 -5.37 7.03
N ASN A 67 -7.27 -6.58 6.52
CA ASN A 67 -8.40 -7.44 6.88
C ASN A 67 -8.44 -7.76 8.37
N ASN A 68 -7.30 -8.11 8.98
CA ASN A 68 -7.22 -8.37 10.42
C ASN A 68 -7.57 -7.13 11.25
N LEU A 69 -7.14 -5.93 10.81
CA LEU A 69 -7.47 -4.68 11.48
C LEU A 69 -8.96 -4.33 11.37
N ILE A 70 -9.63 -4.71 10.27
CA ILE A 70 -11.08 -4.55 10.13
C ILE A 70 -11.80 -5.50 11.09
N GLU A 71 -11.39 -6.78 11.16
CA GLU A 71 -12.03 -7.78 12.04
C GLU A 71 -11.86 -7.47 13.53
N ALA A 72 -10.77 -6.81 13.90
CA ALA A 72 -10.51 -6.36 15.28
C ALA A 72 -11.31 -5.10 15.69
N ASN A 73 -12.04 -4.46 14.76
CA ASN A 73 -12.80 -3.23 14.97
C ASN A 73 -14.31 -3.47 14.93
#